data_AF-A0A8C3H0V2-F1
#
_entry.id   AF-A0A8C3H0V2-F1
#
_cell.length_a   1.000
_cell.length_b   1.000
_cell.length_c   1.000
_cell.angle_alpha   90.00
_cell.angle_beta   90.00
_cell.angle_gamma   90.00
#
_symmetry.space_group_name_H-M   'P 1'
#
loop_
_entity.id
_entity.type
_entity.pdbx_description
1 polymer ?
#
loop_
_entity_poly.entity_id
_entity_poly.type
_entity_poly.pdbx_seq_one_letter_code
_entity_poly.pdbx_strand_id
1 'polypeptide(L)'
;MWSRLWIYAAIPVVFDCKQIQVTEKSKEVLVLTGLVVECVWLILHSPFIFLHVPVLFGLCMRGLIKVNQKLSPFFFPARVYRGWPYVKRMNNFSLMRSLDIHEDPTFIPEVAAGVTEDKSEAKSTSDVIKQLTDARSNSASNGFSFKGIKDYLECYQSGKLTPSQVAKNIIAMLEDCDKSTPPLRAVVQWDREQIMLMAEASTTRYRNKCTLSCLDGIPVCLKEEFKVVPYHHRVGTVYLGTQPETEDATVAKKLREAGAIIIGVSNMHELGTGTTGCNPNRYHKIPRNPYNPNHFTGGSSSGSAAAVAAGLCPVAIGTDGGGSVRIPASFCGVVGLKGTFGRISCHGSLPLSYSTVSVGPICTSVADAAIVYSILAEPDLLYPYGLKQPKATLSDMCAPDLKGLKLGVDWTFFKACDAEVLSACEKAVKHLQSLGASVVEVSLPEMEEARVAHVICILSEMRDFLQPDFNKHFHEMNLETRASLALASQFTALDYIKANRQRTRSMRFLQEIFSTVNCILTPAVPCTAPRIYESDLLTGSSDMSFTVRSMRFMQLGNFTGIPGLVVPIGYSIAGLPISLQVMAKWWDEAVLLRVGLKLEQFREQTKKPSIYYDILA
;
A
#
# COMPACT_ATOMS: atom_id res chain seq x y z
N MET A 1 -54.84 3.09 11.30
CA MET A 1 -55.48 3.34 9.99
C MET A 1 -54.34 3.56 9.00
N TRP A 2 -53.87 2.50 8.34
CA TRP A 2 -54.38 2.00 7.03
C TRP A 2 -54.19 3.11 5.97
N SER A 3 -53.60 2.96 4.78
CA SER A 3 -52.91 1.90 4.02
C SER A 3 -52.76 2.50 2.61
N ARG A 4 -51.63 2.24 1.92
CA ARG A 4 -51.41 2.11 0.45
C ARG A 4 -52.45 2.70 -0.55
N LEU A 5 -52.00 3.37 -1.63
CA LEU A 5 -51.91 2.83 -3.03
C LEU A 5 -51.87 3.93 -4.15
N TRP A 6 -50.81 3.89 -5.00
CA TRP A 6 -50.79 3.92 -6.49
C TRP A 6 -51.24 5.22 -7.24
N ILE A 7 -50.74 5.67 -8.42
CA ILE A 7 -50.35 5.05 -9.70
C ILE A 7 -49.49 6.02 -10.55
N TYR A 8 -48.59 5.45 -11.37
CA TYR A 8 -47.88 6.08 -12.51
C TYR A 8 -48.84 6.60 -13.60
N ALA A 9 -48.65 7.81 -14.10
CA ALA A 9 -49.18 8.25 -15.39
C ALA A 9 -48.02 8.62 -16.33
N ALA A 10 -47.72 7.71 -17.26
CA ALA A 10 -46.85 7.97 -18.41
C ALA A 10 -47.63 8.80 -19.44
N ILE A 11 -47.09 9.95 -19.83
CA ILE A 11 -47.56 10.73 -20.99
C ILE A 11 -46.66 10.33 -22.17
N PRO A 12 -47.18 9.77 -23.27
CA PRO A 12 -46.38 9.52 -24.46
C PRO A 12 -46.31 10.80 -25.31
N VAL A 13 -45.12 11.39 -25.43
CA VAL A 13 -44.83 12.37 -26.47
C VAL A 13 -44.54 11.60 -27.76
N VAL A 14 -45.47 11.67 -28.71
CA VAL A 14 -45.33 11.13 -30.06
C VAL A 14 -44.50 12.11 -30.90
N PHE A 15 -43.34 11.67 -31.40
CA PHE A 15 -42.64 12.37 -32.48
C PHE A 15 -43.13 11.86 -33.84
N ASP A 16 -43.63 12.77 -34.68
CA ASP A 16 -44.02 12.53 -36.07
C ASP A 16 -42.76 12.35 -36.93
N CYS A 17 -42.42 11.10 -37.23
CA CYS A 17 -41.35 10.73 -38.16
C CYS A 17 -41.93 10.54 -39.56
N LYS A 18 -42.09 11.62 -40.32
CA LYS A 18 -42.18 11.51 -41.79
C LYS A 18 -40.79 11.67 -42.39
N GLN A 19 -40.39 10.60 -43.08
CA GLN A 19 -39.15 10.42 -43.85
C GLN A 19 -37.85 10.20 -43.06
N ILE A 20 -37.68 9.00 -42.49
CA ILE A 20 -36.46 8.17 -42.63
C ILE A 20 -36.91 6.72 -42.34
N GLN A 21 -36.63 5.76 -43.23
CA GLN A 21 -36.80 4.33 -42.93
C GLN A 21 -35.71 3.90 -41.94
N VAL A 22 -36.11 3.70 -40.68
CA VAL A 22 -35.24 3.19 -39.62
C VAL A 22 -35.78 1.83 -39.16
N THR A 23 -34.94 0.79 -39.20
CA THR A 23 -35.30 -0.58 -38.78
C THR A 23 -35.52 -0.66 -37.26
N GLU A 24 -36.34 -1.62 -36.78
CA GLU A 24 -36.74 -1.79 -35.37
C GLU A 24 -35.58 -1.79 -34.36
N LYS A 25 -34.43 -2.38 -34.72
CA LYS A 25 -33.21 -2.37 -33.88
C LYS A 25 -32.70 -0.97 -33.54
N SER A 26 -32.96 0.02 -34.38
CA SER A 26 -32.50 1.40 -34.17
C SER A 26 -33.45 2.22 -33.31
N LYS A 27 -34.72 1.81 -33.17
CA LYS A 27 -35.66 2.40 -32.21
C LYS A 27 -35.33 1.99 -30.78
N GLU A 28 -34.95 0.73 -30.54
CA GLU A 28 -34.49 0.26 -29.23
C GLU A 28 -33.20 0.96 -28.77
N VAL A 29 -32.26 1.21 -29.68
CA VAL A 29 -31.02 1.95 -29.38
C VAL A 29 -31.30 3.41 -29.02
N LEU A 30 -32.26 4.06 -29.70
CA LEU A 30 -32.66 5.45 -29.37
C LEU A 30 -33.37 5.54 -28.01
N VAL A 31 -34.23 4.58 -27.67
CA VAL A 31 -34.93 4.54 -26.38
C VAL A 31 -33.96 4.28 -25.22
N LEU A 32 -32.99 3.37 -25.40
CA LEU A 32 -31.94 3.10 -24.42
C LEU A 32 -30.96 4.27 -24.25
N THR A 33 -30.66 5.01 -25.31
CA THR A 33 -29.83 6.22 -25.20
C THR A 33 -30.59 7.40 -24.57
N GLY A 34 -31.90 7.53 -24.82
CA GLY A 34 -32.74 8.53 -24.15
C GLY A 34 -32.83 8.31 -22.63
N LEU A 35 -33.09 7.07 -22.19
CA LEU A 35 -33.15 6.70 -20.77
C LEU A 35 -31.81 6.91 -20.04
N VAL A 36 -30.69 6.59 -20.68
CA VAL A 36 -29.35 6.82 -20.10
C VAL A 36 -29.03 8.32 -20.00
N VAL A 37 -29.45 9.13 -20.97
CA VAL A 37 -29.26 10.58 -20.94
C VAL A 37 -30.13 11.24 -19.86
N GLU A 38 -31.37 10.81 -19.66
CA GLU A 38 -32.23 11.32 -18.58
C GLU A 38 -31.75 10.90 -17.19
N CYS A 39 -31.29 9.65 -17.00
CA CYS A 39 -30.69 9.23 -15.73
C CYS A 39 -29.43 10.02 -15.40
N VAL A 40 -28.57 10.27 -16.40
CA VAL A 40 -27.36 11.09 -16.24
C VAL A 40 -27.74 12.55 -15.98
N TRP A 41 -28.77 13.09 -16.62
CA TRP A 41 -29.24 14.46 -16.40
C TRP A 41 -29.81 14.67 -15.00
N LEU A 42 -30.62 13.72 -14.49
CA LEU A 42 -31.18 13.72 -13.13
C LEU A 42 -30.09 13.59 -12.04
N ILE A 43 -29.04 12.80 -12.30
CA ILE A 43 -27.87 12.69 -11.41
C ILE A 43 -27.05 13.99 -11.42
N LEU A 44 -26.96 14.68 -12.56
CA LEU A 44 -26.12 15.87 -12.72
C LEU A 44 -26.77 17.18 -12.24
N HIS A 45 -28.10 17.24 -12.06
CA HIS A 45 -28.82 18.50 -11.79
C HIS A 45 -29.76 18.49 -10.57
N SER A 46 -29.85 17.39 -9.81
CA SER A 46 -30.68 17.34 -8.60
C SER A 46 -29.83 17.50 -7.33
N PRO A 47 -29.99 18.58 -6.54
CA PRO A 47 -29.25 18.77 -5.29
C PRO A 47 -29.64 17.79 -4.17
N PHE A 48 -30.60 16.89 -4.41
CA PHE A 48 -31.15 15.97 -3.40
C PHE A 48 -30.80 14.48 -3.61
N ILE A 49 -30.05 14.10 -4.66
CA ILE A 49 -29.66 12.69 -4.94
C ILE A 49 -28.17 12.46 -4.60
N PHE A 50 -27.70 13.02 -3.48
CA PHE A 50 -26.32 12.85 -2.98
C PHE A 50 -26.20 11.94 -1.76
N LEU A 51 -27.30 11.33 -1.31
CA LEU A 51 -27.27 10.25 -0.33
C LEU A 51 -27.80 8.95 -0.96
N HIS A 52 -26.91 7.96 -1.03
CA HIS A 52 -27.18 6.54 -1.31
C HIS A 52 -27.59 6.13 -2.74
N VAL A 53 -26.64 5.90 -3.67
CA VAL A 53 -26.74 4.74 -4.59
C VAL A 53 -25.36 4.27 -5.14
N PRO A 54 -24.76 3.17 -4.65
CA PRO A 54 -23.59 2.53 -5.29
C PRO A 54 -23.93 1.77 -6.59
N VAL A 55 -25.19 1.32 -6.74
CA VAL A 55 -25.65 0.40 -7.79
C VAL A 55 -25.81 1.07 -9.17
N LEU A 56 -26.14 2.36 -9.23
CA LEU A 56 -26.33 3.10 -10.49
C LEU A 56 -24.99 3.39 -11.20
N PHE A 57 -23.90 3.53 -10.46
CA PHE A 57 -22.59 3.87 -11.03
C PHE A 57 -21.99 2.71 -11.85
N GLY A 58 -22.15 1.46 -11.40
CA GLY A 58 -21.66 0.28 -12.12
C GLY A 58 -22.39 0.02 -13.45
N LEU A 59 -23.70 0.26 -13.51
CA LEU A 59 -24.49 0.14 -14.73
C LEU A 59 -24.24 1.31 -15.70
N CYS A 60 -24.15 2.55 -15.20
CA CYS A 60 -23.79 3.72 -15.99
C CYS A 60 -22.37 3.62 -16.58
N MET A 61 -21.40 3.09 -15.84
CA MET A 61 -20.04 2.86 -16.33
C MET A 61 -19.99 1.75 -17.38
N ARG A 62 -20.74 0.66 -17.23
CA ARG A 62 -20.91 -0.35 -18.29
C ARG A 62 -21.54 0.25 -19.55
N GLY A 63 -22.47 1.19 -19.40
CA GLY A 63 -23.06 1.96 -20.50
C GLY A 63 -22.04 2.86 -21.20
N LEU A 64 -21.28 3.67 -20.45
CA LEU A 64 -20.22 4.54 -20.98
C LEU A 64 -19.13 3.74 -21.71
N ILE A 65 -18.75 2.59 -21.16
CA ILE A 65 -17.74 1.70 -21.73
C ILE A 65 -18.28 0.97 -22.97
N LYS A 66 -19.54 0.51 -22.98
CA LYS A 66 -20.16 -0.13 -24.17
C LYS A 66 -20.39 0.86 -25.31
N VAL A 67 -20.72 2.12 -25.01
CA VAL A 67 -20.81 3.19 -26.02
C VAL A 67 -19.43 3.47 -26.64
N ASN A 68 -18.35 3.39 -25.84
CA ASN A 68 -16.97 3.47 -26.33
C ASN A 68 -16.54 2.29 -27.23
N GLN A 69 -17.18 1.12 -27.12
CA GLN A 69 -16.80 -0.11 -27.83
C GLN A 69 -17.45 -0.27 -29.22
N LYS A 70 -18.55 0.42 -29.52
CA LYS A 70 -19.32 0.22 -30.77
C LYS A 70 -18.99 1.21 -31.90
N LEU A 71 -18.09 2.16 -31.69
CA LEU A 71 -17.68 3.13 -32.70
C LEU A 71 -16.31 2.76 -33.27
N SER A 72 -16.22 2.62 -34.59
CA SER A 72 -15.02 2.19 -35.32
C SER A 72 -13.84 3.17 -35.14
N PRO A 73 -12.59 2.73 -35.38
CA PRO A 73 -11.39 3.56 -35.16
C PRO A 73 -11.31 4.83 -36.04
N PHE A 74 -12.23 5.02 -36.98
CA PHE A 74 -12.30 6.21 -37.84
C PHE A 74 -13.24 7.32 -37.34
N PHE A 75 -13.98 7.10 -36.25
CA PHE A 75 -14.89 8.10 -35.64
C PHE A 75 -14.52 8.43 -34.19
N PHE A 76 -13.22 8.59 -33.92
CA PHE A 76 -12.75 9.28 -32.73
C PHE A 76 -12.75 10.82 -32.94
N PRO A 77 -13.93 11.48 -32.94
CA PRO A 77 -13.96 12.80 -32.32
C PRO A 77 -15.20 13.08 -31.43
N ALA A 78 -14.93 13.88 -30.38
CA ALA A 78 -15.85 14.79 -29.68
C ALA A 78 -16.98 14.27 -28.76
N ARG A 79 -17.46 13.02 -28.81
CA ARG A 79 -18.60 12.61 -27.92
C ARG A 79 -18.22 11.96 -26.58
N VAL A 80 -16.99 11.46 -26.42
CA VAL A 80 -16.41 11.03 -25.12
C VAL A 80 -16.05 12.24 -24.23
N TYR A 81 -16.08 13.45 -24.79
CA TYR A 81 -15.60 14.68 -24.16
C TYR A 81 -16.57 15.36 -23.18
N ARG A 82 -17.80 14.88 -22.95
CA ARG A 82 -18.75 15.64 -22.11
C ARG A 82 -18.67 15.37 -20.60
N GLY A 83 -18.30 14.16 -20.16
CA GLY A 83 -18.12 13.86 -18.72
C GLY A 83 -16.69 13.99 -18.21
N TRP A 84 -15.71 13.98 -19.11
CA TRP A 84 -14.29 13.90 -18.76
C TRP A 84 -13.65 15.23 -18.29
N PRO A 85 -13.99 16.40 -18.88
CA PRO A 85 -13.62 17.69 -18.31
C PRO A 85 -14.13 17.83 -16.86
N TYR A 86 -15.25 17.20 -16.52
CA TYR A 86 -15.82 17.23 -15.18
C TYR A 86 -15.02 16.37 -14.19
N VAL A 87 -14.60 15.15 -14.53
CA VAL A 87 -13.70 14.33 -13.68
C VAL A 87 -12.33 15.00 -13.48
N LYS A 88 -11.77 15.60 -14.53
CA LYS A 88 -10.53 16.40 -14.45
C LYS A 88 -10.69 17.64 -13.57
N ARG A 89 -11.83 18.33 -13.63
CA ARG A 89 -12.16 19.47 -12.77
C ARG A 89 -12.41 19.06 -11.32
N MET A 90 -13.16 17.97 -11.08
CA MET A 90 -13.49 17.48 -9.74
C MET A 90 -12.26 17.03 -8.94
N ASN A 91 -11.22 16.55 -9.62
CA ASN A 91 -9.97 16.11 -8.97
C ASN A 91 -8.79 17.06 -9.21
N ASN A 92 -9.07 18.22 -9.80
CA ASN A 92 -8.13 19.30 -10.09
C ASN A 92 -6.88 18.85 -10.89
N PHE A 93 -6.99 17.85 -11.77
CA PHE A 93 -5.84 17.39 -12.56
C PHE A 93 -5.35 18.39 -13.61
N SER A 94 -6.14 19.44 -13.89
CA SER A 94 -5.70 20.59 -14.68
C SER A 94 -4.89 21.60 -13.88
N LEU A 95 -4.78 21.44 -12.55
CA LEU A 95 -4.05 22.36 -11.66
C LEU A 95 -2.64 22.64 -12.15
N MET A 96 -1.89 21.59 -12.52
CA MET A 96 -0.52 21.77 -13.02
C MET A 96 -0.47 22.72 -14.24
N ARG A 97 -1.52 22.80 -15.05
CA ARG A 97 -1.55 23.66 -16.24
C ARG A 97 -1.70 25.14 -15.87
N SER A 98 -2.42 25.46 -14.80
CA SER A 98 -2.61 26.82 -14.32
C SER A 98 -1.48 27.34 -13.43
N LEU A 99 -0.69 26.43 -12.84
CA LEU A 99 0.44 26.84 -12.01
C LEU A 99 1.61 27.35 -12.86
N ASP A 100 2.21 28.41 -12.38
CA ASP A 100 3.46 28.97 -12.88
C ASP A 100 4.61 28.52 -11.97
N ILE A 101 5.29 27.45 -12.39
CA ILE A 101 6.38 26.80 -11.63
C ILE A 101 7.66 26.87 -12.48
N HIS A 102 8.68 27.55 -11.95
CA HIS A 102 9.91 27.88 -12.66
C HIS A 102 11.12 27.02 -12.26
N GLU A 103 10.98 26.19 -11.23
CA GLU A 103 12.03 25.25 -10.81
C GLU A 103 12.44 24.31 -11.96
N ASP A 104 13.71 23.93 -11.99
CA ASP A 104 14.17 22.83 -12.83
C ASP A 104 13.53 21.51 -12.36
N PRO A 105 13.09 20.62 -13.28
CA PRO A 105 12.39 19.41 -12.90
C PRO A 105 13.32 18.36 -12.29
N THR A 106 12.94 17.84 -11.12
CA THR A 106 13.56 16.64 -10.54
C THR A 106 12.74 15.42 -10.95
N PHE A 107 13.26 14.58 -11.85
CA PHE A 107 12.54 13.40 -12.34
C PHE A 107 12.65 12.19 -11.40
N ILE A 108 13.81 12.01 -10.78
CA ILE A 108 14.09 10.92 -9.84
C ILE A 108 14.45 11.55 -8.50
N PRO A 109 13.78 11.18 -7.39
CA PRO A 109 14.01 11.77 -6.08
C PRO A 109 15.22 11.15 -5.37
N GLU A 110 16.32 10.98 -6.11
CA GLU A 110 17.57 10.46 -5.57
C GLU A 110 18.36 11.60 -4.94
N VAL A 111 18.64 11.47 -3.64
CA VAL A 111 19.43 12.44 -2.88
C VAL A 111 20.76 11.78 -2.55
N ALA A 112 21.86 12.35 -3.05
CA ALA A 112 23.19 11.87 -2.68
C ALA A 112 23.38 11.88 -1.16
N ALA A 113 24.11 10.90 -0.62
CA ALA A 113 24.55 10.97 0.76
C ALA A 113 25.31 12.28 0.98
N GLY A 114 24.90 13.08 1.97
CA GLY A 114 25.73 14.18 2.44
C GLY A 114 27.01 13.63 3.08
N VAL A 115 28.04 14.46 3.21
CA VAL A 115 29.18 14.15 4.07
C VAL A 115 28.68 14.13 5.51
N THR A 116 28.25 12.97 5.99
CA THR A 116 27.97 12.77 7.41
C THR A 116 29.27 12.45 8.11
N GLU A 117 29.63 13.23 9.12
CA GLU A 117 30.66 12.87 10.08
C GLU A 117 30.30 11.51 10.68
N ASP A 118 31.23 10.56 10.59
CA ASP A 118 31.12 9.27 11.26
C ASP A 118 30.94 9.55 12.76
N LYS A 119 29.73 9.36 13.28
CA LYS A 119 29.49 9.42 14.72
C LYS A 119 30.17 8.20 15.35
N SER A 120 31.43 8.36 15.71
CA SER A 120 32.35 7.31 16.18
C SER A 120 32.02 6.67 17.53
N GLU A 121 30.85 6.96 18.12
CA GLU A 121 30.42 6.46 19.43
C GLU A 121 29.10 5.67 19.41
N ALA A 122 28.47 5.49 18.24
CA ALA A 122 27.23 4.73 18.16
C ALA A 122 27.47 3.22 18.25
N LYS A 123 26.62 2.50 19.02
CA LYS A 123 26.58 1.02 19.01
C LYS A 123 26.51 0.52 17.56
N SER A 124 27.27 -0.55 17.26
CA SER A 124 27.24 -1.12 15.92
C SER A 124 25.84 -1.67 15.60
N THR A 125 25.44 -1.68 14.33
CA THR A 125 24.17 -2.28 13.89
C THR A 125 24.01 -3.72 14.39
N SER A 126 25.11 -4.48 14.46
CA SER A 126 25.11 -5.84 15.00
C SER A 126 24.77 -5.88 16.50
N ASP A 127 25.30 -4.96 17.30
CA ASP A 127 24.97 -4.87 18.73
C ASP A 127 23.50 -4.51 18.96
N VAL A 128 22.94 -3.64 18.12
CA VAL A 128 21.52 -3.28 18.20
C VAL A 128 20.64 -4.47 17.83
N ILE A 129 20.95 -5.19 16.74
CA ILE A 129 20.23 -6.42 16.37
C ILE A 129 20.29 -7.44 17.52
N LYS A 130 21.48 -7.65 18.09
CA LYS A 130 21.64 -8.54 19.24
C LYS A 130 20.79 -8.08 20.44
N GLN A 131 20.75 -6.78 20.73
CA GLN A 131 19.88 -6.25 21.78
C GLN A 131 18.39 -6.52 21.48
N LEU A 132 17.95 -6.38 20.23
CA LEU A 132 16.57 -6.65 19.82
C LEU A 132 16.22 -8.14 19.90
N THR A 133 17.15 -9.04 19.58
CA THR A 133 16.94 -10.49 19.67
C THR A 133 17.10 -11.03 21.09
N ASP A 134 17.97 -10.44 21.91
CA ASP A 134 18.32 -10.96 23.24
C ASP A 134 17.50 -10.33 24.37
N ALA A 135 16.81 -9.20 24.14
CA ALA A 135 16.04 -8.52 25.17
C ALA A 135 15.04 -9.48 25.83
N ARG A 136 15.31 -9.91 27.06
CA ARG A 136 14.37 -10.74 27.84
C ARG A 136 13.01 -10.03 27.83
N SER A 137 11.95 -10.78 27.53
CA SER A 137 10.57 -10.33 27.63
C SER A 137 10.24 -10.02 29.09
N ASN A 138 10.69 -8.86 29.57
CA ASN A 138 10.40 -8.35 30.90
C ASN A 138 9.01 -7.72 30.91
N SER A 139 8.01 -8.54 30.64
CA SER A 139 6.67 -8.49 31.22
C SER A 139 5.89 -9.60 30.54
N ALA A 140 5.40 -10.58 31.30
CA ALA A 140 4.21 -11.30 30.88
C ALA A 140 3.11 -10.24 30.75
N SER A 141 2.90 -9.70 29.56
CA SER A 141 1.75 -8.85 29.31
C SER A 141 0.54 -9.77 29.42
N ASN A 142 -0.46 -9.40 30.21
CA ASN A 142 -1.67 -10.20 30.41
C ASN A 142 -2.58 -10.22 29.15
N GLY A 143 -2.02 -10.05 27.95
CA GLY A 143 -2.74 -9.87 26.69
C GLY A 143 -2.06 -10.54 25.49
N PHE A 144 -2.70 -10.46 24.33
CA PHE A 144 -2.18 -11.03 23.10
C PHE A 144 -0.94 -10.25 22.60
N SER A 145 0.04 -10.98 22.07
CA SER A 145 1.16 -10.43 21.31
C SER A 145 1.34 -11.24 20.03
N PHE A 146 1.72 -10.56 18.95
CA PHE A 146 2.16 -11.25 17.73
C PHE A 146 3.44 -12.04 18.01
N LYS A 147 3.60 -13.17 17.32
CA LYS A 147 4.88 -13.91 17.31
C LYS A 147 5.80 -13.27 16.28
N GLY A 148 6.85 -12.59 16.75
CA GLY A 148 7.86 -11.91 15.94
C GLY A 148 9.12 -12.76 15.75
N ILE A 149 10.13 -12.22 15.04
CA ILE A 149 11.39 -12.92 14.72
C ILE A 149 12.00 -13.55 15.97
N LYS A 150 12.01 -12.80 17.07
CA LYS A 150 12.54 -13.24 18.37
C LYS A 150 11.89 -14.52 18.89
N ASP A 151 10.56 -14.64 18.82
CA ASP A 151 9.85 -15.83 19.32
C ASP A 151 10.23 -17.09 18.54
N TYR A 152 10.43 -16.97 17.22
CA TYR A 152 10.90 -18.07 16.38
C TYR A 152 12.34 -18.46 16.74
N LEU A 153 13.25 -17.47 16.88
CA LEU A 153 14.64 -17.71 17.28
C LEU A 153 14.72 -18.41 18.64
N GLU A 154 13.95 -17.97 19.63
CA GLU A 154 13.88 -18.60 20.96
C GLU A 154 13.41 -20.07 20.86
N CYS A 155 12.41 -20.37 20.03
CA CYS A 155 11.95 -21.74 19.82
C CYS A 155 13.02 -22.63 19.16
N TYR A 156 13.73 -22.11 18.16
CA TYR A 156 14.76 -22.85 17.43
C TYR A 156 16.01 -23.08 18.26
N GLN A 157 16.47 -22.06 18.99
CA GLN A 157 17.67 -22.13 19.83
C GLN A 157 17.47 -23.02 21.07
N SER A 158 16.27 -23.00 21.67
CA SER A 158 15.93 -23.89 22.79
C SER A 158 15.65 -25.34 22.36
N GLY A 159 15.45 -25.57 21.06
CA GLY A 159 15.04 -26.87 20.53
C GLY A 159 13.57 -27.21 20.78
N LYS A 160 12.75 -26.25 21.28
CA LYS A 160 11.30 -26.45 21.46
C LYS A 160 10.63 -26.79 20.14
N LEU A 161 11.00 -26.08 19.07
CA LEU A 161 10.58 -26.36 17.70
C LEU A 161 11.79 -26.26 16.78
N THR A 162 11.70 -26.92 15.64
CA THR A 162 12.64 -26.77 14.53
C THR A 162 12.00 -25.99 13.38
N PRO A 163 12.80 -25.36 12.50
CA PRO A 163 12.26 -24.74 11.28
C PRO A 163 11.39 -25.70 10.45
N SER A 164 11.73 -26.99 10.36
CA SER A 164 10.91 -28.00 9.65
C SER A 164 9.57 -28.29 10.34
N GLN A 165 9.49 -28.24 11.67
CA GLN A 165 8.20 -28.37 12.37
C GLN A 165 7.32 -27.13 12.16
N VAL A 166 7.93 -25.94 12.27
CA VAL A 166 7.25 -24.68 11.96
C VAL A 166 6.73 -24.65 10.51
N ALA A 167 7.53 -25.10 9.55
CA ALA A 167 7.11 -25.19 8.15
C ALA A 167 5.89 -26.10 7.95
N LYS A 168 5.82 -27.25 8.64
CA LYS A 168 4.64 -28.13 8.61
C LYS A 168 3.41 -27.43 9.16
N ASN A 169 3.55 -26.68 10.27
CA ASN A 169 2.45 -25.90 10.83
C ASN A 169 1.96 -24.84 9.83
N ILE A 170 2.89 -24.12 9.19
CA ILE A 170 2.55 -23.10 8.18
C ILE A 170 1.81 -23.71 6.99
N ILE A 171 2.28 -24.83 6.46
CA ILE A 171 1.62 -25.54 5.35
C ILE A 171 0.19 -25.91 5.74
N ALA A 172 -0.02 -26.47 6.94
CA ALA A 172 -1.36 -26.77 7.42
C ALA A 172 -2.25 -25.52 7.51
N MET A 173 -1.71 -24.41 8.03
CA MET A 173 -2.48 -23.15 8.14
C MET A 173 -2.77 -22.51 6.78
N LEU A 174 -1.87 -22.62 5.80
CA LEU A 174 -2.12 -22.17 4.42
C LEU A 174 -3.28 -22.96 3.78
N GLU A 175 -3.29 -24.29 3.95
CA GLU A 175 -4.38 -25.15 3.50
C GLU A 175 -5.72 -24.80 4.18
N ASP A 176 -5.70 -24.49 5.49
CA ASP A 176 -6.89 -24.08 6.24
C ASP A 176 -7.40 -22.69 5.82
N CYS A 177 -6.49 -21.74 5.58
CA CYS A 177 -6.82 -20.41 5.06
C CYS A 177 -7.59 -20.49 3.74
N ASP A 178 -7.15 -21.37 2.83
CA ASP A 178 -7.77 -21.54 1.51
C ASP A 178 -9.16 -22.20 1.59
N LYS A 179 -9.40 -23.03 2.62
CA LYS A 179 -10.69 -23.69 2.89
C LYS A 179 -11.65 -22.86 3.75
N SER A 180 -11.16 -21.82 4.42
CA SER A 180 -11.98 -20.96 5.30
C SER A 180 -13.08 -20.22 4.53
N THR A 181 -14.15 -19.81 5.23
CA THR A 181 -15.30 -19.11 4.62
C THR A 181 -15.57 -17.78 5.33
N PRO A 182 -15.35 -16.61 4.67
CA PRO A 182 -14.68 -16.47 3.37
C PRO A 182 -13.17 -16.79 3.46
N PRO A 183 -12.53 -17.25 2.37
CA PRO A 183 -11.11 -17.55 2.37
C PRO A 183 -10.29 -16.28 2.59
N LEU A 184 -9.22 -16.37 3.39
CA LEU A 184 -8.36 -15.22 3.74
C LEU A 184 -7.69 -14.59 2.51
N ARG A 185 -7.22 -15.43 1.56
CA ARG A 185 -6.57 -15.05 0.30
C ARG A 185 -5.35 -14.13 0.48
N ALA A 186 -4.60 -14.28 1.57
CA ALA A 186 -3.38 -13.52 1.82
C ALA A 186 -2.22 -13.95 0.92
N VAL A 187 -2.05 -15.26 0.69
CA VAL A 187 -1.03 -15.86 -0.18
C VAL A 187 -1.71 -16.42 -1.43
N VAL A 188 -1.18 -16.12 -2.62
CA VAL A 188 -1.79 -16.52 -3.90
C VAL A 188 -1.05 -17.66 -4.59
N GLN A 189 0.23 -17.84 -4.27
CA GLN A 189 1.00 -18.99 -4.70
C GLN A 189 1.93 -19.41 -3.56
N TRP A 190 1.95 -20.70 -3.28
CA TRP A 190 2.83 -21.34 -2.32
C TRP A 190 3.08 -22.77 -2.79
N ASP A 191 4.18 -23.37 -2.35
CA ASP A 191 4.54 -24.74 -2.75
C ASP A 191 5.06 -25.52 -1.55
N ARG A 192 4.46 -26.69 -1.32
CA ARG A 192 4.76 -27.54 -0.16
C ARG A 192 6.20 -28.00 -0.14
N GLU A 193 6.71 -28.44 -1.28
CA GLU A 193 8.04 -29.04 -1.40
C GLU A 193 9.12 -27.96 -1.23
N GLN A 194 8.94 -26.79 -1.84
CA GLN A 194 9.85 -25.65 -1.69
C GLN A 194 9.94 -25.16 -0.24
N ILE A 195 8.80 -25.03 0.44
CA ILE A 195 8.76 -24.62 1.85
C ILE A 195 9.52 -25.63 2.72
N MET A 196 9.24 -26.93 2.54
CA MET A 196 9.92 -27.98 3.30
C MET A 196 11.42 -28.05 3.02
N LEU A 197 11.84 -27.91 1.75
CA LEU A 197 13.24 -27.91 1.35
C LEU A 197 14.05 -26.82 2.06
N MET A 198 13.54 -25.58 2.05
CA MET A 198 14.18 -24.47 2.77
C MET A 198 14.24 -24.71 4.29
N ALA A 199 13.16 -25.26 4.85
CA ALA A 199 13.05 -25.52 6.28
C ALA A 199 13.98 -26.66 6.76
N GLU A 200 14.15 -27.71 5.96
CA GLU A 200 15.08 -28.82 6.25
C GLU A 200 16.54 -28.37 6.19
N ALA A 201 16.88 -27.52 5.22
CA ALA A 201 18.20 -26.90 5.14
C ALA A 201 18.47 -26.03 6.38
N SER A 202 17.50 -25.20 6.79
CA SER A 202 17.61 -24.39 8.02
C SER A 202 17.72 -25.26 9.28
N THR A 203 16.88 -26.28 9.42
CA THR A 203 16.91 -27.21 10.56
C THR A 203 18.28 -27.89 10.68
N THR A 204 18.89 -28.26 9.56
CA THR A 204 20.25 -28.83 9.53
C THR A 204 21.29 -27.82 10.02
N ARG A 205 21.19 -26.55 9.62
CA ARG A 205 22.08 -25.48 10.11
C ARG A 205 21.94 -25.24 11.61
N TYR A 206 20.72 -25.24 12.14
CA TYR A 206 20.50 -25.15 13.60
C TYR A 206 21.12 -26.34 14.34
N ARG A 207 20.92 -27.58 13.85
CA ARG A 207 21.52 -28.78 14.44
C ARG A 207 23.04 -28.72 14.47
N ASN A 208 23.64 -28.20 13.40
CA ASN A 208 25.08 -28.09 13.22
C ASN A 208 25.67 -26.79 13.81
N LYS A 209 24.84 -25.91 14.41
CA LYS A 209 25.23 -24.60 14.95
C LYS A 209 25.93 -23.69 13.93
N CYS A 210 25.48 -23.73 12.67
CA CYS A 210 26.00 -22.93 11.56
C CYS A 210 24.90 -22.11 10.87
N THR A 211 24.05 -21.44 11.67
CA THR A 211 22.99 -20.56 11.17
C THR A 211 23.55 -19.38 10.37
N LEU A 212 22.86 -18.97 9.31
CA LEU A 212 23.32 -17.93 8.38
C LEU A 212 23.15 -16.51 8.92
N SER A 213 22.05 -16.24 9.62
CA SER A 213 21.75 -14.93 10.19
C SER A 213 20.63 -15.03 11.24
N CYS A 214 20.19 -13.89 11.79
CA CYS A 214 18.98 -13.81 12.62
C CYS A 214 17.66 -14.03 11.83
N LEU A 215 17.71 -14.17 10.50
CA LEU A 215 16.59 -14.60 9.67
C LEU A 215 16.62 -16.09 9.30
N ASP A 216 17.62 -16.86 9.76
CA ASP A 216 17.69 -18.28 9.42
C ASP A 216 16.50 -19.04 10.00
N GLY A 217 15.69 -19.64 9.12
CA GLY A 217 14.47 -20.37 9.48
C GLY A 217 13.25 -19.48 9.73
N ILE A 218 13.36 -18.16 9.56
CA ILE A 218 12.25 -17.24 9.75
C ILE A 218 11.32 -17.28 8.52
N PRO A 219 10.01 -17.51 8.70
CA PRO A 219 9.05 -17.47 7.61
C PRO A 219 8.86 -16.05 7.05
N VAL A 220 8.88 -15.92 5.72
CA VAL A 220 8.68 -14.63 5.04
C VAL A 220 7.75 -14.75 3.83
N CYS A 221 6.98 -13.71 3.55
CA CYS A 221 6.19 -13.56 2.31
C CYS A 221 6.76 -12.45 1.44
N LEU A 222 6.60 -12.54 0.12
CA LEU A 222 6.89 -11.43 -0.79
C LEU A 222 5.67 -11.10 -1.63
N LYS A 223 5.38 -9.82 -1.85
CA LYS A 223 4.35 -9.39 -2.80
C LYS A 223 4.59 -10.02 -4.17
N GLU A 224 3.52 -10.43 -4.85
CA GLU A 224 3.61 -11.01 -6.21
C GLU A 224 4.15 -10.02 -7.27
N GLU A 225 4.47 -8.78 -6.88
CA GLU A 225 5.19 -7.81 -7.70
C GLU A 225 6.70 -8.08 -7.77
N PHE A 226 7.24 -8.99 -6.94
CA PHE A 226 8.63 -9.43 -7.02
C PHE A 226 8.75 -10.77 -7.74
N LYS A 227 9.80 -10.93 -8.54
CA LYS A 227 10.23 -12.24 -9.04
C LYS A 227 10.70 -13.11 -7.89
N VAL A 228 10.11 -14.29 -7.75
CA VAL A 228 10.44 -15.27 -6.72
C VAL A 228 10.36 -16.66 -7.33
N VAL A 229 11.46 -17.39 -7.33
CA VAL A 229 11.50 -18.76 -7.86
C VAL A 229 10.80 -19.72 -6.88
N PRO A 230 9.96 -20.67 -7.35
CA PRO A 230 9.54 -20.96 -8.73
C PRO A 230 8.12 -20.41 -9.02
N TYR A 231 7.74 -19.28 -8.45
CA TYR A 231 6.40 -18.73 -8.60
C TYR A 231 6.26 -17.90 -9.88
N HIS A 232 5.02 -17.73 -10.32
CA HIS A 232 4.70 -16.84 -11.43
C HIS A 232 4.72 -15.38 -10.97
N HIS A 233 5.26 -14.50 -11.80
CA HIS A 233 5.28 -13.05 -11.57
C HIS A 233 4.07 -12.37 -12.23
N ARG A 234 2.85 -12.58 -11.70
CA ARG A 234 1.61 -12.09 -12.34
C ARG A 234 1.25 -10.65 -12.00
N VAL A 235 1.82 -10.10 -10.92
CA VAL A 235 1.61 -8.73 -10.46
C VAL A 235 0.13 -8.39 -10.29
N GLY A 236 -0.64 -9.35 -9.74
CA GLY A 236 -2.07 -9.20 -9.53
C GLY A 236 -2.93 -9.36 -10.79
N THR A 237 -2.36 -9.65 -11.96
CA THR A 237 -3.09 -9.77 -13.23
C THR A 237 -3.45 -11.22 -13.56
N VAL A 238 -4.16 -11.42 -14.68
CA VAL A 238 -4.44 -12.74 -15.25
C VAL A 238 -3.66 -13.05 -16.55
N TYR A 239 -2.87 -12.10 -17.04
CA TYR A 239 -2.23 -12.14 -18.36
C TYR A 239 -0.71 -11.96 -18.34
N LEU A 240 -0.13 -11.39 -17.27
CA LEU A 240 1.32 -11.37 -17.05
C LEU A 240 1.79 -12.63 -16.30
N GLY A 241 3.10 -12.91 -16.36
CA GLY A 241 3.71 -14.01 -15.62
C GLY A 241 3.18 -15.37 -16.04
N THR A 242 3.06 -15.64 -17.33
CA THR A 242 2.51 -16.91 -17.86
C THR A 242 3.40 -18.12 -17.58
N GLN A 243 4.68 -17.89 -17.28
CA GLN A 243 5.64 -18.90 -16.86
C GLN A 243 6.18 -18.59 -15.45
N PRO A 244 6.60 -19.62 -14.70
CA PRO A 244 7.38 -19.46 -13.48
C PRO A 244 8.67 -18.67 -13.69
N GLU A 245 9.09 -17.91 -12.69
CA GLU A 245 10.40 -17.26 -12.69
C GLU A 245 11.53 -18.26 -12.46
N THR A 246 12.65 -18.01 -13.13
CA THR A 246 13.90 -18.80 -13.00
C THR A 246 14.99 -18.04 -12.26
N GLU A 247 14.75 -16.78 -11.90
CA GLU A 247 15.67 -15.93 -11.17
C GLU A 247 14.92 -15.12 -10.11
N ASP A 248 15.50 -15.00 -8.92
CA ASP A 248 14.95 -14.23 -7.83
C ASP A 248 15.21 -12.72 -8.02
N ALA A 249 14.26 -11.90 -7.61
CA ALA A 249 14.50 -10.49 -7.34
C ALA A 249 15.58 -10.32 -6.25
N THR A 250 16.30 -9.19 -6.25
CA THR A 250 17.38 -8.96 -5.28
C THR A 250 16.93 -9.14 -3.83
N VAL A 251 15.71 -8.69 -3.50
CA VAL A 251 15.15 -8.87 -2.15
C VAL A 251 14.89 -10.34 -1.80
N ALA A 252 14.39 -11.14 -2.74
CA ALA A 252 14.16 -12.57 -2.52
C ALA A 252 15.49 -13.30 -2.34
N LYS A 253 16.48 -12.99 -3.19
CA LYS A 253 17.85 -13.52 -3.09
C LYS A 253 18.48 -13.22 -1.72
N LYS A 254 18.48 -11.94 -1.29
CA LYS A 254 19.03 -11.54 0.02
C LYS A 254 18.36 -12.25 1.19
N LEU A 255 17.04 -12.43 1.14
CA LEU A 255 16.31 -13.18 2.17
C LEU A 255 16.71 -14.65 2.20
N ARG A 256 16.89 -15.30 1.05
CA ARG A 256 17.37 -16.69 0.97
C ARG A 256 18.81 -16.83 1.49
N GLU A 257 19.69 -15.91 1.12
CA GLU A 257 21.08 -15.86 1.59
C GLU A 257 21.15 -15.66 3.11
N ALA A 258 20.19 -14.92 3.69
CA ALA A 258 20.03 -14.78 5.13
C ALA A 258 19.43 -16.03 5.82
N GLY A 259 18.98 -17.03 5.05
CA GLY A 259 18.40 -18.27 5.54
C GLY A 259 16.89 -18.25 5.78
N ALA A 260 16.19 -17.20 5.35
CA ALA A 260 14.75 -17.09 5.50
C ALA A 260 14.00 -18.16 4.67
N ILE A 261 12.84 -18.58 5.17
CA ILE A 261 11.94 -19.53 4.50
C ILE A 261 10.86 -18.71 3.79
N ILE A 262 10.94 -18.59 2.46
CA ILE A 262 9.90 -17.92 1.67
C ILE A 262 8.67 -18.83 1.59
N ILE A 263 7.60 -18.48 2.30
CA ILE A 263 6.40 -19.34 2.39
C ILE A 263 5.45 -19.21 1.19
N GLY A 264 5.71 -18.24 0.32
CA GLY A 264 4.93 -18.00 -0.89
C GLY A 264 4.96 -16.54 -1.33
N VAL A 265 4.24 -16.26 -2.41
CA VAL A 265 3.98 -14.89 -2.86
C VAL A 265 2.58 -14.43 -2.48
N SER A 266 2.52 -13.26 -1.87
CA SER A 266 1.31 -12.69 -1.30
C SER A 266 0.47 -11.95 -2.34
N ASN A 267 -0.85 -11.97 -2.15
CA ASN A 267 -1.84 -11.27 -2.94
C ASN A 267 -1.56 -9.76 -3.02
N MET A 268 -2.07 -9.12 -4.08
CA MET A 268 -1.98 -7.68 -4.27
C MET A 268 -3.16 -7.12 -5.04
N HIS A 269 -3.38 -5.81 -4.90
CA HIS A 269 -4.22 -5.08 -5.86
C HIS A 269 -3.53 -5.11 -7.23
N GLU A 270 -4.28 -5.43 -8.30
CA GLU A 270 -3.76 -5.56 -9.66
C GLU A 270 -2.88 -4.37 -10.05
N LEU A 271 -1.66 -4.64 -10.54
CA LEU A 271 -0.67 -3.64 -11.01
C LEU A 271 -0.39 -2.50 -10.03
N GLY A 272 -0.71 -2.68 -8.74
CA GLY A 272 -0.52 -1.66 -7.74
C GLY A 272 -1.44 -0.44 -7.86
N THR A 273 -2.49 -0.47 -8.69
CA THR A 273 -3.28 0.71 -9.07
C THR A 273 -4.38 1.11 -8.08
N GLY A 274 -4.45 0.48 -6.91
CA GLY A 274 -5.52 0.73 -5.95
C GLY A 274 -5.12 0.49 -4.50
N THR A 275 -5.88 1.12 -3.59
CA THR A 275 -5.52 1.28 -2.17
C THR A 275 -6.36 0.43 -1.22
N THR A 276 -7.25 -0.40 -1.77
CA THR A 276 -8.15 -1.29 -1.00
C THR A 276 -7.64 -2.73 -0.92
N GLY A 277 -6.81 -3.16 -1.88
CA GLY A 277 -6.50 -4.57 -2.09
C GLY A 277 -7.54 -5.35 -2.89
N CYS A 278 -8.58 -4.69 -3.42
CA CYS A 278 -9.61 -5.32 -4.25
C CYS A 278 -9.02 -5.94 -5.52
N ASN A 279 -9.14 -7.27 -5.67
CA ASN A 279 -8.74 -7.96 -6.88
C ASN A 279 -9.70 -9.12 -7.21
N PRO A 280 -10.83 -8.87 -7.87
CA PRO A 280 -11.90 -9.88 -8.05
C PRO A 280 -11.55 -10.99 -9.07
N ASN A 281 -10.37 -10.91 -9.72
CA ASN A 281 -9.99 -11.82 -10.79
C ASN A 281 -9.89 -13.28 -10.33
N ARG A 282 -9.78 -14.20 -11.30
CA ARG A 282 -9.87 -15.64 -11.04
C ARG A 282 -8.75 -16.21 -10.16
N TYR A 283 -7.55 -15.63 -10.21
CA TYR A 283 -6.39 -16.13 -9.44
C TYR A 283 -6.33 -15.55 -8.03
N HIS A 284 -6.63 -14.25 -7.90
CA HIS A 284 -6.31 -13.51 -6.68
C HIS A 284 -7.46 -13.51 -5.68
N LYS A 285 -8.67 -13.16 -6.15
CA LYS A 285 -9.81 -12.82 -5.29
C LYS A 285 -9.46 -11.72 -4.28
N ILE A 286 -10.46 -11.26 -3.52
CA ILE A 286 -10.26 -10.16 -2.56
C ILE A 286 -9.73 -10.73 -1.23
N PRO A 287 -8.51 -10.33 -0.78
CA PRO A 287 -7.99 -10.68 0.52
C PRO A 287 -8.81 -10.05 1.65
N ARG A 288 -8.92 -10.76 2.77
CA ARG A 288 -9.77 -10.37 3.89
C ARG A 288 -8.94 -9.79 5.03
N ASN A 289 -9.44 -8.74 5.68
CA ASN A 289 -8.75 -8.14 6.82
C ASN A 289 -8.82 -9.08 8.05
N PRO A 290 -7.67 -9.47 8.66
CA PRO A 290 -7.68 -10.38 9.80
C PRO A 290 -8.44 -9.87 11.04
N TYR A 291 -8.58 -8.55 11.22
CA TYR A 291 -9.39 -7.98 12.29
C TYR A 291 -10.89 -8.07 12.02
N ASN A 292 -11.30 -8.08 10.75
CA ASN A 292 -12.70 -8.26 10.35
C ASN A 292 -12.79 -8.68 8.87
N PRO A 293 -13.21 -9.92 8.56
CA PRO A 293 -13.20 -10.45 7.19
C PRO A 293 -14.20 -9.78 6.23
N ASN A 294 -15.08 -8.91 6.73
CA ASN A 294 -15.96 -8.07 5.91
C ASN A 294 -15.33 -6.73 5.52
N HIS A 295 -14.05 -6.51 5.82
CA HIS A 295 -13.32 -5.29 5.49
C HIS A 295 -12.11 -5.58 4.61
N PHE A 296 -11.74 -4.57 3.82
CA PHE A 296 -10.55 -4.59 2.98
C PHE A 296 -9.28 -4.59 3.84
N THR A 297 -8.21 -5.20 3.32
CA THR A 297 -6.89 -5.17 3.97
C THR A 297 -6.13 -3.88 3.70
N GLY A 298 -6.56 -3.09 2.71
CA GLY A 298 -5.77 -2.00 2.17
C GLY A 298 -4.88 -2.49 1.03
N GLY A 299 -4.31 -1.57 0.27
CA GLY A 299 -3.57 -1.90 -0.94
C GLY A 299 -2.43 -0.94 -1.24
N SER A 300 -1.53 -1.32 -2.14
CA SER A 300 -1.63 -2.53 -2.97
C SER A 300 -1.01 -3.80 -2.40
N SER A 301 -0.19 -3.75 -1.34
CA SER A 301 0.42 -4.94 -0.69
C SER A 301 -0.57 -5.64 0.26
N SER A 302 -1.74 -5.97 -0.27
CA SER A 302 -2.94 -6.39 0.46
C SER A 302 -2.79 -7.74 1.13
N GLY A 303 -2.23 -8.71 0.42
CA GLY A 303 -1.94 -10.03 0.95
C GLY A 303 -0.74 -10.02 1.91
N SER A 304 0.25 -9.16 1.67
CA SER A 304 1.44 -9.04 2.51
C SER A 304 1.07 -8.65 3.94
N ALA A 305 0.26 -7.59 4.12
CA ALA A 305 -0.18 -7.18 5.46
C ALA A 305 -1.16 -8.18 6.09
N ALA A 306 -2.03 -8.81 5.30
CA ALA A 306 -2.95 -9.82 5.79
C ALA A 306 -2.21 -11.08 6.29
N ALA A 307 -1.14 -11.52 5.61
CA ALA A 307 -0.34 -12.68 6.03
C ALA A 307 0.33 -12.42 7.38
N VAL A 308 0.91 -11.23 7.56
CA VAL A 308 1.55 -10.82 8.82
C VAL A 308 0.51 -10.70 9.93
N ALA A 309 -0.59 -9.99 9.68
CA ALA A 309 -1.64 -9.79 10.68
C ALA A 309 -2.41 -11.07 11.03
N ALA A 310 -2.44 -12.07 10.15
CA ALA A 310 -3.02 -13.38 10.44
C ALA A 310 -2.05 -14.34 11.15
N GLY A 311 -0.78 -13.95 11.37
CA GLY A 311 0.21 -14.81 12.01
C GLY A 311 0.82 -15.89 11.11
N LEU A 312 0.62 -15.83 9.78
CA LEU A 312 1.21 -16.80 8.84
C LEU A 312 2.73 -16.64 8.73
N CYS A 313 3.23 -15.41 8.86
CA CYS A 313 4.64 -15.09 8.93
C CYS A 313 4.87 -13.80 9.74
N PRO A 314 6.03 -13.64 10.40
CA PRO A 314 6.37 -12.38 11.08
C PRO A 314 6.74 -11.24 10.12
N VAL A 315 7.10 -11.57 8.87
CA VAL A 315 7.65 -10.61 7.90
C VAL A 315 7.06 -10.84 6.52
N ALA A 316 6.66 -9.75 5.87
CA ALA A 316 6.40 -9.72 4.44
C ALA A 316 7.11 -8.53 3.76
N ILE A 317 7.44 -8.64 2.49
CA ILE A 317 8.01 -7.54 1.69
C ILE A 317 6.97 -7.03 0.70
N GLY A 318 6.79 -5.71 0.67
CA GLY A 318 5.90 -5.02 -0.26
C GLY A 318 6.59 -3.87 -1.02
N THR A 319 5.84 -3.27 -1.92
CA THR A 319 6.21 -2.06 -2.65
C THR A 319 5.26 -0.93 -2.26
N ASP A 320 5.77 0.30 -2.24
CA ASP A 320 5.06 1.50 -1.80
C ASP A 320 5.31 2.63 -2.80
N GLY A 321 4.36 2.85 -3.71
CA GLY A 321 4.36 3.97 -4.68
C GLY A 321 3.43 5.13 -4.30
N GLY A 322 2.46 4.86 -3.42
CA GLY A 322 1.48 5.83 -2.94
C GLY A 322 0.95 5.50 -1.54
N GLY A 323 1.72 4.76 -0.75
CA GLY A 323 1.30 4.18 0.53
C GLY A 323 1.11 2.66 0.51
N SER A 324 1.50 1.96 -0.56
CA SER A 324 1.14 0.55 -0.74
C SER A 324 1.78 -0.46 0.24
N VAL A 325 2.72 -0.03 1.10
CA VAL A 325 3.16 -0.78 2.30
C VAL A 325 2.43 -0.24 3.53
N ARG A 326 2.40 1.09 3.67
CA ARG A 326 1.92 1.80 4.86
C ARG A 326 0.39 1.73 5.07
N ILE A 327 -0.40 1.84 4.00
CA ILE A 327 -1.88 1.75 4.03
C ILE A 327 -2.33 0.37 4.49
N PRO A 328 -1.91 -0.75 3.84
CA PRO A 328 -2.34 -2.07 4.29
C PRO A 328 -1.77 -2.42 5.67
N ALA A 329 -0.56 -1.99 6.02
CA ALA A 329 -0.04 -2.14 7.39
C ALA A 329 -0.95 -1.44 8.42
N SER A 330 -1.39 -0.20 8.12
CA SER A 330 -2.31 0.56 8.97
C SER A 330 -3.65 -0.16 9.15
N PHE A 331 -4.26 -0.63 8.06
CA PHE A 331 -5.58 -1.28 8.10
C PHE A 331 -5.56 -2.67 8.72
N CYS A 332 -4.45 -3.40 8.58
CA CYS A 332 -4.27 -4.72 9.19
C CYS A 332 -3.63 -4.65 10.58
N GLY A 333 -3.30 -3.46 11.10
CA GLY A 333 -2.81 -3.28 12.47
C GLY A 333 -1.44 -3.90 12.72
N VAL A 334 -0.56 -3.79 11.73
CA VAL A 334 0.85 -4.24 11.74
C VAL A 334 1.77 -3.08 11.36
N VAL A 335 3.08 -3.28 11.51
CA VAL A 335 4.08 -2.24 11.24
C VAL A 335 4.46 -2.26 9.76
N GLY A 336 4.56 -1.09 9.13
CA GLY A 336 4.99 -0.97 7.73
C GLY A 336 6.04 0.11 7.56
N LEU A 337 7.21 -0.26 7.05
CA LEU A 337 8.32 0.66 6.77
C LEU A 337 8.45 0.88 5.27
N LYS A 338 8.35 2.12 4.81
CA LYS A 338 8.81 2.56 3.50
C LYS A 338 10.23 3.11 3.63
N GLY A 339 11.21 2.45 3.01
CA GLY A 339 12.58 2.98 2.95
C GLY A 339 12.67 4.29 2.15
N THR A 340 13.78 5.01 2.30
CA THR A 340 14.13 6.11 1.41
C THR A 340 14.14 5.59 -0.04
N PHE A 341 13.78 6.41 -1.01
CA PHE A 341 13.89 6.02 -2.43
C PHE A 341 15.34 5.57 -2.73
N GLY A 342 15.51 4.38 -3.30
CA GLY A 342 16.82 3.77 -3.54
C GLY A 342 17.42 2.98 -2.37
N ARG A 343 16.86 3.05 -1.15
CA ARG A 343 17.41 2.37 0.05
C ARG A 343 17.39 0.84 -0.05
N ILE A 344 16.27 0.27 -0.46
CA ILE A 344 16.10 -1.17 -0.68
C ILE A 344 15.89 -1.37 -2.18
N SER A 345 16.67 -2.29 -2.77
CA SER A 345 16.63 -2.58 -4.20
C SER A 345 15.23 -3.00 -4.65
N CYS A 346 14.80 -2.43 -5.77
CA CYS A 346 13.58 -2.82 -6.49
C CYS A 346 13.91 -3.71 -7.71
N HIS A 347 15.16 -4.15 -7.87
CA HIS A 347 15.54 -5.03 -8.98
C HIS A 347 14.79 -6.37 -8.90
N GLY A 348 14.24 -6.80 -10.04
CA GLY A 348 13.34 -7.95 -10.12
C GLY A 348 11.90 -7.67 -9.67
N SER A 349 11.56 -6.41 -9.35
CA SER A 349 10.16 -5.96 -9.31
C SER A 349 9.72 -5.53 -10.71
N LEU A 350 8.42 -5.62 -11.02
CA LEU A 350 7.90 -5.02 -12.26
C LEU A 350 8.04 -3.48 -12.16
N PRO A 351 8.66 -2.80 -13.13
CA PRO A 351 8.99 -1.37 -13.02
C PRO A 351 7.77 -0.48 -13.34
N LEU A 352 6.70 -0.64 -12.55
CA LEU A 352 5.43 0.05 -12.73
C LEU A 352 5.56 1.58 -12.57
N SER A 353 6.43 2.05 -11.69
CA SER A 353 6.84 3.45 -11.61
C SER A 353 8.27 3.51 -11.14
N TYR A 354 9.09 4.28 -11.86
CA TYR A 354 10.52 4.41 -11.63
C TYR A 354 10.89 5.59 -10.73
N SER A 355 9.95 6.51 -10.43
CA SER A 355 10.24 7.70 -9.63
C SER A 355 9.50 7.82 -8.30
N THR A 356 8.53 6.95 -8.00
CA THR A 356 7.69 7.06 -6.78
C THR A 356 7.72 5.82 -5.89
N VAL A 357 8.14 4.67 -6.44
CA VAL A 357 8.11 3.38 -5.74
C VAL A 357 9.34 3.22 -4.87
N SER A 358 9.10 2.81 -3.62
CA SER A 358 10.12 2.33 -2.70
C SER A 358 9.73 0.93 -2.22
N VAL A 359 10.72 0.12 -1.83
CA VAL A 359 10.49 -1.21 -1.23
C VAL A 359 10.50 -1.10 0.28
N GLY A 360 9.74 -1.97 0.95
CA GLY A 360 9.55 -1.88 2.38
C GLY A 360 9.07 -3.17 3.05
N PRO A 361 9.56 -3.51 4.26
CA PRO A 361 9.01 -4.61 5.03
C PRO A 361 7.69 -4.22 5.73
N ILE A 362 6.80 -5.21 5.85
CA ILE A 362 5.63 -5.21 6.71
C ILE A 362 5.88 -6.28 7.78
N CYS A 363 5.81 -5.93 9.05
CA CYS A 363 6.25 -6.78 10.14
C CYS A 363 5.30 -6.75 11.34
N THR A 364 5.42 -7.75 12.20
CA THR A 364 4.67 -7.85 13.47
C THR A 364 5.06 -6.77 14.48
N SER A 365 6.28 -6.23 14.40
CA SER A 365 6.77 -5.17 15.29
C SER A 365 7.78 -4.22 14.63
N VAL A 366 8.11 -3.10 15.28
CA VAL A 366 9.17 -2.17 14.83
C VAL A 366 10.55 -2.80 14.97
N ALA A 367 10.76 -3.64 15.98
CA ALA A 367 11.99 -4.43 16.12
C ALA A 367 12.20 -5.36 14.93
N ASP A 368 11.16 -6.09 14.50
CA ASP A 368 11.23 -6.95 13.32
C ASP A 368 11.51 -6.14 12.05
N ALA A 369 10.86 -4.98 11.89
CA ALA A 369 11.09 -4.10 10.76
C ALA A 369 12.53 -3.58 10.70
N ALA A 370 13.15 -3.27 11.84
CA ALA A 370 14.55 -2.84 11.92
C ALA A 370 15.53 -3.96 11.55
N ILE A 371 15.29 -5.18 12.01
CA ILE A 371 16.10 -6.36 11.65
C ILE A 371 16.06 -6.57 10.14
N VAL A 372 14.88 -6.61 9.55
CA VAL A 372 14.71 -6.84 8.10
C VAL A 372 15.29 -5.67 7.29
N TYR A 373 15.08 -4.44 7.72
CA TYR A 373 15.69 -3.25 7.12
C TYR A 373 17.21 -3.39 7.07
N SER A 374 17.86 -3.76 8.17
CA SER A 374 19.32 -3.86 8.24
C SER A 374 19.95 -4.86 7.27
N ILE A 375 19.18 -5.86 6.82
CA ILE A 375 19.62 -6.87 5.87
C ILE A 375 19.37 -6.43 4.42
N LEU A 376 18.26 -5.72 4.18
CA LEU A 376 17.86 -5.34 2.82
C LEU A 376 18.44 -3.99 2.36
N ALA A 377 18.77 -3.11 3.29
CA ALA A 377 19.21 -1.73 3.10
C ALA A 377 20.69 -1.61 2.63
N GLU A 378 21.03 -2.32 1.57
CA GLU A 378 22.37 -2.36 1.00
C GLU A 378 22.32 -2.00 -0.50
N PRO A 379 23.34 -1.30 -1.04
CA PRO A 379 23.46 -1.04 -2.47
C PRO A 379 23.33 -2.31 -3.32
N ASP A 380 22.78 -2.16 -4.51
CA ASP A 380 22.63 -3.25 -5.48
C ASP A 380 23.09 -2.77 -6.86
N LEU A 381 24.11 -3.42 -7.42
CA LEU A 381 24.66 -3.07 -8.73
C LEU A 381 23.66 -3.27 -9.88
N LEU A 382 22.62 -4.08 -9.68
CA LEU A 382 21.56 -4.32 -10.66
C LEU A 382 20.42 -3.28 -10.55
N TYR A 383 20.49 -2.38 -9.57
CA TYR A 383 19.52 -1.32 -9.33
C TYR A 383 20.24 0.04 -9.30
N PRO A 384 20.14 0.87 -10.35
CA PRO A 384 20.96 2.06 -10.48
C PRO A 384 20.71 3.12 -9.39
N TYR A 385 19.52 3.09 -8.78
CA TYR A 385 19.14 4.04 -7.73
C TYR A 385 19.69 3.60 -6.36
N GLY A 386 20.27 4.54 -5.61
CA GLY A 386 20.75 4.26 -4.26
C GLY A 386 22.12 3.58 -4.21
N LEU A 387 22.87 3.55 -5.32
CA LEU A 387 24.30 3.15 -5.31
C LEU A 387 25.16 4.06 -4.43
N LYS A 388 24.73 5.31 -4.24
CA LYS A 388 25.40 6.32 -3.40
C LYS A 388 24.71 6.53 -2.05
N GLN A 389 23.91 5.56 -1.59
CA GLN A 389 23.28 5.65 -0.27
C GLN A 389 24.33 5.56 0.85
N PRO A 390 24.13 6.26 1.98
CA PRO A 390 25.01 6.06 3.14
C PRO A 390 24.74 4.68 3.74
N LYS A 391 25.69 4.15 4.51
CA LYS A 391 25.51 2.88 5.21
C LYS A 391 24.26 2.93 6.10
N ALA A 392 23.42 1.89 6.02
CA ALA A 392 22.24 1.79 6.87
C ALA A 392 22.64 1.71 8.35
N THR A 393 21.91 2.40 9.20
CA THR A 393 22.18 2.45 10.64
C THR A 393 20.93 2.25 11.46
N LEU A 394 21.10 1.62 12.63
CA LEU A 394 20.10 1.50 13.68
C LEU A 394 20.50 2.29 14.94
N SER A 395 21.47 3.22 14.80
CA SER A 395 21.96 4.04 15.90
C SER A 395 20.82 4.72 16.65
N ASP A 396 20.92 4.75 17.97
CA ASP A 396 19.97 5.39 18.89
C ASP A 396 18.52 4.88 18.84
N MET A 397 18.20 3.87 18.01
CA MET A 397 16.86 3.27 17.95
C MET A 397 16.40 2.83 19.35
N CYS A 398 17.28 2.17 20.11
CA CYS A 398 16.98 1.66 21.45
C CYS A 398 17.19 2.68 22.58
N ALA A 399 17.32 3.98 22.28
CA ALA A 399 17.45 5.00 23.31
C ALA A 399 16.23 4.97 24.28
N PRO A 400 16.44 5.20 25.59
CA PRO A 400 15.39 5.03 26.59
C PRO A 400 14.27 6.07 26.46
N ASP A 401 14.60 7.29 26.04
CA ASP A 401 13.67 8.41 25.90
C ASP A 401 13.82 9.09 24.52
N LEU A 402 13.07 10.17 24.30
CA LEU A 402 13.09 10.96 23.06
C LEU A 402 13.65 12.37 23.30
N LYS A 403 14.42 12.57 24.37
CA LYS A 403 15.02 13.88 24.67
C LYS A 403 15.89 14.36 23.50
N GLY A 404 15.76 15.64 23.20
CA GLY A 404 16.47 16.30 22.10
C GLY A 404 15.83 16.12 20.72
N LEU A 405 14.82 15.25 20.57
CA LEU A 405 14.10 15.13 19.31
C LEU A 405 13.00 16.18 19.18
N LYS A 406 12.92 16.80 18.00
CA LYS A 406 11.88 17.72 17.58
C LYS A 406 10.96 17.03 16.57
N LEU A 407 9.68 16.92 16.91
CA LEU A 407 8.64 16.26 16.11
C LEU A 407 7.77 17.34 15.45
N GLY A 408 7.86 17.48 14.14
CA GLY A 408 7.06 18.40 13.35
C GLY A 408 5.62 17.92 13.21
N VAL A 409 4.66 18.81 13.44
CA VAL A 409 3.24 18.55 13.17
C VAL A 409 2.63 19.75 12.46
N ASP A 410 2.10 19.53 11.26
CA ASP A 410 1.16 20.46 10.63
C ASP A 410 -0.25 20.10 11.11
N TRP A 411 -0.76 20.85 12.10
CA TRP A 411 -2.05 20.55 12.72
C TRP A 411 -3.24 20.72 11.78
N THR A 412 -3.12 21.54 10.73
CA THR A 412 -4.17 21.69 9.73
C THR A 412 -4.27 20.42 8.89
N PHE A 413 -3.13 19.93 8.41
CA PHE A 413 -3.06 18.70 7.66
C PHE A 413 -3.40 17.47 8.53
N PHE A 414 -2.88 17.43 9.76
CA PHE A 414 -3.08 16.34 10.72
C PHE A 414 -4.55 16.07 11.04
N LYS A 415 -5.37 17.13 11.12
CA LYS A 415 -6.81 17.06 11.44
C LYS A 415 -7.69 16.60 10.27
N ALA A 416 -7.13 16.38 9.08
CA ALA A 416 -7.88 15.93 7.90
C ALA A 416 -8.19 14.42 7.93
N CYS A 417 -8.79 13.93 9.01
CA CYS A 417 -9.14 12.53 9.27
C CYS A 417 -10.44 12.40 10.10
N ASP A 418 -10.94 11.16 10.24
CA ASP A 418 -12.10 10.87 11.08
C ASP A 418 -11.79 11.15 12.57
N ALA A 419 -12.81 11.56 13.32
CA ALA A 419 -12.65 12.01 14.70
C ALA A 419 -12.00 10.97 15.63
N GLU A 420 -12.28 9.68 15.45
CA GLU A 420 -11.65 8.62 16.25
C GLU A 420 -10.17 8.43 15.92
N VAL A 421 -9.79 8.61 14.64
CA VAL A 421 -8.39 8.58 14.19
C VAL A 421 -7.65 9.77 14.78
N LEU A 422 -8.22 10.96 14.68
CA LEU A 422 -7.66 12.19 15.24
C LEU A 422 -7.40 12.04 16.75
N SER A 423 -8.43 11.61 17.49
CA SER A 423 -8.35 11.45 18.94
C SER A 423 -7.26 10.46 19.37
N ALA A 424 -7.11 9.33 18.68
CA ALA A 424 -6.05 8.37 18.95
C ALA A 424 -4.67 8.95 18.64
N CYS A 425 -4.51 9.62 17.48
CA CYS A 425 -3.23 10.18 17.05
C CYS A 425 -2.77 11.33 17.96
N GLU A 426 -3.68 12.21 18.41
CA GLU A 426 -3.34 13.29 19.35
C GLU A 426 -2.85 12.74 20.71
N LYS A 427 -3.44 11.65 21.19
CA LYS A 427 -2.96 10.97 22.41
C LYS A 427 -1.57 10.37 22.22
N ALA A 428 -1.31 9.76 21.07
CA ALA A 428 0.01 9.23 20.74
C ALA A 428 1.07 10.35 20.68
N VAL A 429 0.75 11.50 20.07
CA VAL A 429 1.65 12.68 20.06
C VAL A 429 1.95 13.16 21.48
N LYS A 430 0.94 13.26 22.35
CA LYS A 430 1.12 13.62 23.77
C LYS A 430 1.99 12.61 24.52
N HIS A 431 1.85 11.32 24.23
CA HIS A 431 2.70 10.29 24.81
C HIS A 431 4.16 10.49 24.41
N LEU A 432 4.45 10.75 23.14
CA LEU A 432 5.82 11.05 22.68
C LEU A 432 6.41 12.30 23.37
N GLN A 433 5.59 13.33 23.61
CA GLN A 433 6.02 14.50 24.41
C GLN A 433 6.37 14.12 25.85
N SER A 434 5.57 13.25 26.49
CA SER A 434 5.84 12.78 27.85
C SER A 434 7.16 12.00 27.97
N LEU A 435 7.63 11.43 26.85
CA LEU A 435 8.94 10.78 26.73
C LEU A 435 10.09 11.75 26.40
N GLY A 436 9.86 13.06 26.44
CA GLY A 436 10.89 14.10 26.32
C GLY A 436 11.08 14.70 24.92
N ALA A 437 10.27 14.30 23.93
CA ALA A 437 10.30 14.94 22.63
C ALA A 437 9.63 16.33 22.66
N SER A 438 10.15 17.27 21.88
CA SER A 438 9.48 18.57 21.65
C SER A 438 8.60 18.49 20.41
N VAL A 439 7.34 18.92 20.50
CA VAL A 439 6.47 19.04 19.33
C VAL A 439 6.58 20.46 18.79
N VAL A 440 6.90 20.57 17.50
CA VAL A 440 7.09 21.83 16.78
C VAL A 440 6.00 21.93 15.74
N GLU A 441 5.26 23.03 15.73
CA GLU A 441 4.33 23.31 14.65
C GLU A 441 5.09 23.63 13.36
N VAL A 442 4.74 22.95 12.29
CA VAL A 442 5.31 23.16 10.95
C VAL A 442 4.18 23.37 9.95
N SER A 443 4.49 23.94 8.79
CA SER A 443 3.56 24.02 7.67
C SER A 443 4.03 23.09 6.57
N LEU A 444 3.12 22.27 6.03
CA LEU A 444 3.32 21.51 4.80
C LEU A 444 2.62 22.27 3.66
N PRO A 445 3.32 23.18 2.96
CA PRO A 445 2.71 23.94 1.89
C PRO A 445 2.43 23.06 0.66
N GLU A 446 1.52 23.52 -0.20
CA GLU A 446 1.34 22.97 -1.55
C GLU A 446 0.99 21.46 -1.60
N MET A 447 0.28 20.97 -0.58
CA MET A 447 -0.04 19.53 -0.48
C MET A 447 -1.01 19.06 -1.56
N GLU A 448 -1.88 19.93 -2.07
CA GLU A 448 -2.78 19.61 -3.18
C GLU A 448 -2.00 19.52 -4.51
N GLU A 449 -1.04 20.41 -4.72
CA GLU A 449 -0.14 20.42 -5.85
C GLU A 449 0.75 19.18 -5.85
N ALA A 450 1.38 18.87 -4.71
CA ALA A 450 2.18 17.66 -4.53
C ALA A 450 1.35 16.39 -4.75
N ARG A 451 0.09 16.36 -4.29
CA ARG A 451 -0.85 15.26 -4.53
C ARG A 451 -1.12 15.08 -6.02
N VAL A 452 -1.46 16.15 -6.74
CA VAL A 452 -1.76 16.09 -8.18
C VAL A 452 -0.52 15.70 -8.97
N ALA A 453 0.64 16.28 -8.65
CA ALA A 453 1.91 15.97 -9.28
C ALA A 453 2.33 14.51 -9.07
N HIS A 454 2.16 13.96 -7.86
CA HIS A 454 2.37 12.55 -7.56
C HIS A 454 1.55 11.63 -8.47
N VAL A 455 0.24 11.91 -8.59
CA VAL A 455 -0.67 11.11 -9.42
C VAL A 455 -0.28 11.16 -10.90
N ILE A 456 0.11 12.34 -11.40
CA ILE A 456 0.61 12.48 -12.77
C ILE A 456 1.86 11.62 -12.97
N CYS A 457 2.84 11.70 -12.06
CA CYS A 457 4.06 10.91 -12.18
C CYS A 457 3.77 9.39 -12.16
N ILE A 458 3.17 8.88 -11.09
CA ILE A 458 2.97 7.43 -10.94
C ILE A 458 2.13 6.83 -12.07
N LEU A 459 1.03 7.49 -12.47
CA LEU A 459 0.14 6.94 -13.49
C LEU A 459 0.73 7.09 -14.91
N SER A 460 1.43 8.19 -15.21
CA SER A 460 2.11 8.34 -16.51
C SER A 460 3.18 7.27 -16.71
N GLU A 461 3.97 6.98 -15.68
CA GLU A 461 5.01 5.95 -15.72
C GLU A 461 4.42 4.54 -15.86
N MET A 462 3.36 4.24 -15.09
CA MET A 462 2.62 2.97 -15.23
C MET A 462 2.05 2.81 -16.64
N ARG A 463 1.49 3.88 -17.20
CA ARG A 463 0.85 3.86 -18.52
C ARG A 463 1.85 3.66 -19.64
N ASP A 464 3.01 4.30 -19.54
CA ASP A 464 4.13 4.16 -20.46
C ASP A 464 4.62 2.70 -20.49
N PHE A 465 4.93 2.14 -19.31
CA PHE A 465 5.37 0.75 -19.20
C PHE A 465 4.32 -0.25 -19.72
N LEU A 466 3.05 -0.05 -19.37
CA LEU A 466 1.95 -0.94 -19.77
C LEU A 466 1.34 -0.59 -21.13
N GLN A 467 2.01 0.22 -21.95
CA GLN A 467 1.49 0.63 -23.26
C GLN A 467 1.07 -0.55 -24.16
N PRO A 468 1.90 -1.61 -24.32
CA PRO A 468 1.54 -2.76 -25.13
C PRO A 468 0.36 -3.55 -24.55
N ASP A 469 0.35 -3.75 -23.23
CA ASP A 469 -0.65 -4.56 -22.53
C ASP A 469 -2.01 -3.87 -22.46
N PHE A 470 -2.04 -2.56 -22.28
CA PHE A 470 -3.29 -1.81 -22.12
C PHE A 470 -4.24 -1.98 -23.29
N ASN A 471 -3.74 -1.98 -24.53
CA ASN A 471 -4.58 -2.15 -25.70
C ASN A 471 -4.97 -3.62 -25.91
N LYS A 472 -4.04 -4.55 -25.66
CA LYS A 472 -4.23 -5.98 -25.92
C LYS A 472 -5.11 -6.66 -24.87
N HIS A 473 -4.91 -6.32 -23.60
CA HIS A 473 -5.50 -6.97 -22.43
C HIS A 473 -6.53 -6.07 -21.72
N PHE A 474 -7.01 -5.01 -22.37
CA PHE A 474 -7.95 -4.04 -21.80
C PHE A 474 -9.17 -4.67 -21.12
N HIS A 475 -9.70 -5.77 -21.66
CA HIS A 475 -10.89 -6.45 -21.14
C HIS A 475 -10.57 -7.43 -20.00
N GLU A 476 -9.30 -7.81 -19.83
CA GLU A 476 -8.82 -8.71 -18.78
C GLU A 476 -8.39 -7.94 -17.52
N MET A 477 -8.10 -6.64 -17.66
CA MET A 477 -7.79 -5.74 -16.55
C MET A 477 -9.04 -5.44 -15.68
N ASN A 478 -8.83 -5.29 -14.38
CA ASN A 478 -9.84 -4.81 -13.44
C ASN A 478 -10.32 -3.39 -13.81
N LEU A 479 -11.53 -3.04 -13.41
CA LEU A 479 -12.15 -1.76 -13.77
C LEU A 479 -11.36 -0.56 -13.25
N GLU A 480 -10.82 -0.62 -12.04
CA GLU A 480 -10.00 0.46 -11.46
C GLU A 480 -8.69 0.65 -12.21
N THR A 481 -8.00 -0.44 -12.58
CA THR A 481 -6.80 -0.43 -13.42
C THR A 481 -7.08 0.27 -14.75
N ARG A 482 -8.17 -0.12 -15.43
CA ARG A 482 -8.58 0.48 -16.70
C ARG A 482 -8.88 1.95 -16.56
N ALA A 483 -9.60 2.35 -15.51
CA ALA A 483 -9.92 3.75 -15.24
C ALA A 483 -8.65 4.58 -14.98
N SER A 484 -7.72 4.06 -14.19
CA SER A 484 -6.46 4.72 -13.84
C SER A 484 -5.54 4.91 -15.06
N LEU A 485 -5.38 3.88 -15.89
CA LEU A 485 -4.56 3.96 -17.11
C LEU A 485 -5.24 4.78 -18.21
N ALA A 486 -6.58 4.76 -18.31
CA ALA A 486 -7.31 5.68 -19.17
C ALA A 486 -7.14 7.15 -18.72
N LEU A 487 -7.12 7.40 -17.41
CA LEU A 487 -6.80 8.71 -16.85
C LEU A 487 -5.38 9.14 -17.19
N ALA A 488 -4.40 8.25 -17.04
CA ALA A 488 -3.01 8.50 -17.38
C ALA A 488 -2.81 8.95 -18.84
N SER A 489 -3.59 8.36 -19.77
CA SER A 489 -3.55 8.67 -21.21
C SER A 489 -3.95 10.10 -21.56
N GLN A 490 -4.32 10.89 -20.55
CA GLN A 490 -4.80 12.26 -20.69
C GLN A 490 -3.82 13.30 -20.15
N PHE A 491 -2.76 12.84 -19.49
CA PHE A 491 -1.62 13.65 -19.09
C PHE A 491 -0.69 13.83 -20.29
N THR A 492 -0.18 15.04 -20.43
CA THR A 492 0.74 15.42 -21.50
C THR A 492 2.17 15.42 -20.96
N ALA A 493 3.15 15.43 -21.87
CA ALA A 493 4.54 15.64 -21.49
C ALA A 493 4.74 16.94 -20.68
N LEU A 494 3.97 17.99 -20.99
CA LEU A 494 4.00 19.26 -20.24
C LEU A 494 3.48 19.09 -18.81
N ASP A 495 2.42 18.31 -18.61
CA ASP A 495 1.91 18.00 -17.27
C ASP A 495 2.96 17.25 -16.45
N TYR A 496 3.63 16.26 -17.06
CA TYR A 496 4.68 15.48 -16.41
C TYR A 496 5.94 16.32 -16.08
N ILE A 497 6.37 17.20 -16.98
CA ILE A 497 7.49 18.13 -16.70
C ILE A 497 7.12 19.04 -15.53
N LYS A 498 5.93 19.68 -15.56
CA LYS A 498 5.48 20.55 -14.47
C LYS A 498 5.33 19.81 -13.14
N ALA A 499 4.82 18.59 -13.16
CA ALA A 499 4.75 17.74 -11.97
C ALA A 499 6.15 17.52 -11.36
N ASN A 500 7.17 17.28 -12.18
CA ASN A 500 8.54 17.13 -11.68
C ASN A 500 9.19 18.45 -11.24
N ARG A 501 8.73 19.62 -11.71
CA ARG A 501 9.09 20.91 -11.11
C ARG A 501 8.46 21.09 -9.73
N GLN A 502 7.19 20.70 -9.59
CA GLN A 502 6.53 20.64 -8.27
C GLN A 502 7.28 19.70 -7.33
N ARG A 503 7.84 18.58 -7.83
CA ARG A 503 8.71 17.69 -7.04
C ARG A 503 9.91 18.44 -6.47
N THR A 504 10.60 19.22 -7.29
CA THR A 504 11.74 20.05 -6.84
C THR A 504 11.32 21.00 -5.72
N ARG A 505 10.19 21.71 -5.86
CA ARG A 505 9.64 22.57 -4.79
C ARG A 505 9.35 21.78 -3.52
N SER A 506 8.69 20.62 -3.66
CA SER A 506 8.36 19.77 -2.53
C SER A 506 9.56 19.23 -1.79
N MET A 507 10.62 18.87 -2.50
CA MET A 507 11.88 18.47 -1.89
C MET A 507 12.56 19.64 -1.16
N ARG A 508 12.51 20.86 -1.72
CA ARG A 508 13.09 22.06 -1.09
C ARG A 508 12.41 22.42 0.22
N PHE A 509 11.07 22.51 0.26
CA PHE A 509 10.40 22.85 1.52
C PHE A 509 10.59 21.74 2.57
N LEU A 510 10.70 20.47 2.17
CA LEU A 510 11.02 19.39 3.11
C LEU A 510 12.43 19.53 3.69
N GLN A 511 13.42 19.94 2.88
CA GLN A 511 14.77 20.23 3.37
C GLN A 511 14.75 21.36 4.41
N GLU A 512 13.97 22.42 4.17
CA GLU A 512 13.79 23.53 5.11
C GLU A 512 13.12 23.06 6.40
N ILE A 513 12.04 22.28 6.31
CA ILE A 513 11.34 21.73 7.48
C ILE A 513 12.27 20.84 8.30
N PHE A 514 12.97 19.88 7.67
CA PHE A 514 13.90 18.98 8.34
C PHE A 514 15.18 19.67 8.86
N SER A 515 15.40 20.95 8.57
CA SER A 515 16.43 21.74 9.26
C SER A 515 16.00 22.12 10.69
N THR A 516 14.69 22.10 10.97
CA THR A 516 14.11 22.51 12.25
C THR A 516 13.57 21.35 13.08
N VAL A 517 13.20 20.24 12.44
CA VAL A 517 12.63 19.04 13.08
C VAL A 517 13.34 17.76 12.63
N ASN A 518 13.33 16.72 13.45
CA ASN A 518 13.93 15.42 13.13
C ASN A 518 12.98 14.54 12.31
N CYS A 519 11.68 14.63 12.57
CA CYS A 519 10.66 13.91 11.82
C CYS A 519 9.34 14.69 11.79
N ILE A 520 8.44 14.29 10.91
CA ILE A 520 7.08 14.81 10.77
C ILE A 520 6.11 13.70 11.18
N LEU A 521 5.10 14.03 11.99
CA LEU A 521 4.04 13.11 12.39
C LEU A 521 2.74 13.42 11.67
N THR A 522 2.05 12.37 11.22
CA THR A 522 0.69 12.44 10.68
C THR A 522 -0.10 11.21 11.15
N PRO A 523 -1.44 11.21 11.10
CA PRO A 523 -2.17 9.95 11.01
C PRO A 523 -1.62 9.11 9.85
N ALA A 524 -1.67 7.78 9.96
CA ALA A 524 -1.28 6.93 8.83
C ALA A 524 -2.32 7.01 7.71
N VAL A 525 -3.59 6.74 8.01
CA VAL A 525 -4.70 6.79 7.06
C VAL A 525 -5.85 7.58 7.71
N PRO A 526 -6.62 8.41 6.98
CA PRO A 526 -7.63 9.28 7.58
C PRO A 526 -8.91 8.57 8.05
N CYS A 527 -9.01 7.26 7.90
CA CYS A 527 -10.15 6.44 8.27
C CYS A 527 -9.67 5.03 8.60
N THR A 528 -10.53 4.19 9.17
CA THR A 528 -10.28 2.76 9.32
C THR A 528 -10.53 1.99 8.03
N ALA A 529 -10.16 0.71 8.02
CA ALA A 529 -10.35 -0.17 6.87
C ALA A 529 -11.81 -0.14 6.37
N PRO A 530 -12.08 0.08 5.07
CA PRO A 530 -13.45 0.17 4.56
C PRO A 530 -14.09 -1.22 4.41
N ARG A 531 -15.43 -1.24 4.45
CA ARG A 531 -16.23 -2.45 4.27
C ARG A 531 -16.16 -2.96 2.83
N ILE A 532 -16.16 -4.28 2.66
CA ILE A 532 -16.34 -4.98 1.39
C ILE A 532 -17.84 -5.18 1.16
N TYR A 533 -18.32 -4.80 -0.02
CA TYR A 533 -19.69 -5.03 -0.48
C TYR A 533 -19.74 -6.19 -1.47
N GLU A 534 -20.94 -6.77 -1.65
CA GLU A 534 -21.15 -7.88 -2.59
C GLU A 534 -20.82 -7.48 -4.03
N SER A 535 -21.08 -6.22 -4.41
CA SER A 535 -20.68 -5.67 -5.72
C SER A 535 -19.16 -5.69 -5.94
N ASP A 536 -18.36 -5.46 -4.90
CA ASP A 536 -16.90 -5.47 -5.00
C ASP A 536 -16.41 -6.88 -5.36
N LEU A 537 -17.03 -7.92 -4.79
CA LEU A 537 -16.70 -9.32 -5.06
C LEU A 537 -16.99 -9.72 -6.52
N LEU A 538 -18.01 -9.12 -7.13
CA LEU A 538 -18.45 -9.44 -8.49
C LEU A 538 -17.69 -8.67 -9.56
N THR A 539 -17.48 -7.37 -9.36
CA THR A 539 -16.96 -6.47 -10.41
C THR A 539 -15.72 -5.70 -10.03
N GLY A 540 -15.24 -5.87 -8.80
CA GLY A 540 -14.22 -5.01 -8.21
C GLY A 540 -14.80 -3.71 -7.67
N SER A 541 -13.95 -2.94 -6.99
CA SER A 541 -14.24 -1.62 -6.48
C SER A 541 -13.52 -0.57 -7.30
N SER A 542 -14.14 0.59 -7.53
CA SER A 542 -13.53 1.73 -8.21
C SER A 542 -14.06 3.01 -7.58
N ASP A 543 -13.53 3.34 -6.41
CA ASP A 543 -13.87 4.55 -5.65
C ASP A 543 -12.64 5.46 -5.59
N MET A 544 -12.54 6.35 -6.59
CA MET A 544 -11.46 7.34 -6.64
C MET A 544 -11.46 8.29 -5.45
N SER A 545 -12.63 8.58 -4.88
CA SER A 545 -12.73 9.48 -3.71
C SER A 545 -12.10 8.83 -2.48
N PHE A 546 -12.37 7.53 -2.28
CA PHE A 546 -11.71 6.75 -1.26
C PHE A 546 -10.21 6.63 -1.52
N THR A 547 -9.79 6.33 -2.76
CA THR A 547 -8.36 6.22 -3.10
C THR A 547 -7.60 7.52 -2.84
N VAL A 548 -8.14 8.68 -3.24
CA VAL A 548 -7.53 9.99 -2.92
C VAL A 548 -7.49 10.23 -1.42
N ARG A 549 -8.57 9.85 -0.70
CA ARG A 549 -8.64 10.01 0.74
C ARG A 549 -7.63 9.13 1.46
N SER A 550 -7.54 7.84 1.16
CA SER A 550 -6.66 6.88 1.83
C SER A 550 -5.18 7.20 1.65
N MET A 551 -4.80 7.81 0.52
CA MET A 551 -3.43 8.20 0.20
C MET A 551 -3.00 9.54 0.81
N ARG A 552 -3.91 10.31 1.40
CA ARG A 552 -3.69 11.71 1.82
C ARG A 552 -2.35 11.94 2.51
N PHE A 553 -2.01 11.10 3.49
CA PHE A 553 -0.78 11.24 4.29
C PHE A 553 0.44 10.53 3.67
N MET A 554 0.28 9.79 2.60
CA MET A 554 1.30 8.88 2.06
C MET A 554 2.12 9.50 0.94
N GLN A 555 1.46 10.28 0.08
CA GLN A 555 1.97 10.67 -1.24
C GLN A 555 3.23 11.51 -1.19
N LEU A 556 3.32 12.44 -0.24
CA LEU A 556 4.50 13.30 -0.11
C LEU A 556 5.78 12.47 0.05
N GLY A 557 5.72 11.40 0.85
CA GLY A 557 6.85 10.50 1.07
C GLY A 557 7.28 9.71 -0.18
N ASN A 558 6.33 9.31 -1.02
CA ASN A 558 6.63 8.65 -2.29
C ASN A 558 7.17 9.63 -3.33
N PHE A 559 6.50 10.78 -3.45
CA PHE A 559 6.80 11.78 -4.46
C PHE A 559 8.20 12.38 -4.28
N THR A 560 8.60 12.61 -3.04
CA THR A 560 9.89 13.23 -2.69
C THR A 560 10.96 12.23 -2.24
N GLY A 561 10.60 10.96 -2.06
CA GLY A 561 11.54 9.89 -1.73
C GLY A 561 11.91 9.75 -0.24
N ILE A 562 11.39 10.59 0.66
CA ILE A 562 11.67 10.48 2.11
C ILE A 562 11.12 9.18 2.71
N PRO A 563 11.76 8.59 3.73
CA PRO A 563 11.28 7.36 4.36
C PRO A 563 10.06 7.61 5.25
N GLY A 564 9.28 6.56 5.51
CA GLY A 564 8.11 6.63 6.40
C GLY A 564 7.80 5.32 7.10
N LEU A 565 7.41 5.38 8.37
CA LEU A 565 7.04 4.23 9.20
C LEU A 565 5.60 4.40 9.70
N VAL A 566 4.80 3.36 9.57
CA VAL A 566 3.46 3.27 10.18
C VAL A 566 3.49 2.30 11.34
N VAL A 567 2.99 2.75 12.50
CA VAL A 567 2.90 1.96 13.73
C VAL A 567 1.45 1.97 14.25
N PRO A 568 0.85 0.80 14.52
CA PRO A 568 -0.46 0.73 15.15
C PRO A 568 -0.44 1.32 16.56
N ILE A 569 -1.39 2.21 16.87
CA ILE A 569 -1.47 2.93 18.14
C ILE A 569 -2.77 2.66 18.91
N GLY A 570 -3.72 1.95 18.31
CA GLY A 570 -5.00 1.65 18.95
C GLY A 570 -6.03 1.10 17.99
N TYR A 571 -7.29 1.21 18.38
CA TYR A 571 -8.43 0.68 17.65
C TYR A 571 -9.61 1.65 17.68
N SER A 572 -10.42 1.61 16.63
CA SER A 572 -11.72 2.27 16.59
C SER A 572 -12.74 1.62 17.53
N ILE A 573 -13.89 2.26 17.67
CA ILE A 573 -15.05 1.67 18.38
C ILE A 573 -15.48 0.36 17.72
N ALA A 574 -15.38 0.26 16.38
CA ALA A 574 -15.64 -0.96 15.63
C ALA A 574 -14.55 -2.03 15.78
N GLY A 575 -13.48 -1.75 16.54
CA GLY A 575 -12.37 -2.65 16.77
C GLY A 575 -11.42 -2.81 15.59
N LEU A 576 -11.43 -1.86 14.64
CA LEU A 576 -10.51 -1.82 13.51
C LEU A 576 -9.25 -1.06 13.89
N PRO A 577 -8.06 -1.46 13.40
CA PRO A 577 -6.80 -0.81 13.77
C PRO A 577 -6.72 0.67 13.36
N ILE A 578 -6.06 1.47 14.20
CA ILE A 578 -5.69 2.87 13.94
C ILE A 578 -4.17 3.00 14.13
N SER A 579 -3.51 3.72 13.22
CA SER A 579 -2.05 3.84 13.20
C SER A 579 -1.58 5.28 13.02
N LEU A 580 -0.39 5.58 13.54
CA LEU A 580 0.31 6.84 13.32
C LEU A 580 1.44 6.62 12.30
N GLN A 581 1.73 7.64 11.50
CA GLN A 581 2.87 7.69 10.60
C GLN A 581 3.94 8.65 11.12
N VAL A 582 5.20 8.21 10.99
CA VAL A 582 6.40 9.01 11.20
C VAL A 582 7.13 9.11 9.85
N MET A 583 7.50 10.32 9.43
CA MET A 583 8.32 10.56 8.24
C MET A 583 9.60 11.30 8.63
N ALA A 584 10.75 10.90 8.13
CA ALA A 584 12.04 11.50 8.48
C ALA A 584 12.72 12.05 7.22
N LYS A 585 13.87 12.71 7.41
CA LYS A 585 14.71 13.14 6.29
C LYS A 585 15.22 11.92 5.50
N TRP A 586 15.56 12.12 4.23
CA TRP A 586 16.27 11.11 3.43
C TRP A 586 17.40 10.46 4.23
N TRP A 587 17.45 9.13 4.18
CA TRP A 587 18.45 8.28 4.81
C TRP A 587 18.42 8.20 6.34
N ASP A 588 17.45 8.82 7.00
CA ASP A 588 17.31 8.82 8.47
C ASP A 588 16.22 7.85 8.95
N GLU A 589 16.28 6.61 8.47
CA GLU A 589 15.37 5.55 8.93
C GLU A 589 15.55 5.24 10.43
N ALA A 590 16.73 5.49 11.00
CA ALA A 590 17.01 5.27 12.42
C ALA A 590 16.11 6.09 13.35
N VAL A 591 15.87 7.38 13.03
CA VAL A 591 14.93 8.22 13.78
C VAL A 591 13.50 7.68 13.69
N LEU A 592 13.08 7.18 12.53
CA LEU A 592 11.76 6.55 12.37
C LEU A 592 11.59 5.37 13.31
N LEU A 593 12.58 4.47 13.34
CA LEU A 593 12.56 3.27 14.16
C LEU A 593 12.63 3.61 15.66
N ARG A 594 13.40 4.63 16.05
CA ARG A 594 13.44 5.14 17.44
C ARG A 594 12.08 5.62 17.91
N VAL A 595 11.43 6.49 17.14
CA VAL A 595 10.10 7.01 17.47
C VAL A 595 9.06 5.88 17.42
N GLY A 596 9.18 4.98 16.43
CA GLY A 596 8.32 3.83 16.25
C GLY A 596 8.28 2.89 17.46
N LEU A 597 9.44 2.55 18.04
CA LEU A 597 9.50 1.73 19.25
C LEU A 597 8.73 2.35 20.43
N LYS A 598 8.74 3.68 20.55
CA LYS A 598 7.97 4.36 21.61
C LYS A 598 6.48 4.38 21.31
N LEU A 599 6.09 4.46 20.04
CA LEU A 599 4.70 4.31 19.63
C LEU A 599 4.16 2.90 19.87
N GLU A 600 4.98 1.86 19.73
CA GLU A 600 4.56 0.50 20.11
C GLU A 600 4.30 0.39 21.61
N GLN A 601 5.11 1.05 22.45
CA GLN A 601 4.93 1.08 23.91
C GLN A 601 3.65 1.84 24.33
N PHE A 602 3.20 2.82 23.54
CA PHE A 602 1.94 3.53 23.76
C PHE A 602 0.71 2.61 23.67
N ARG A 603 0.77 1.59 22.81
CA ARG A 603 -0.31 0.61 22.62
C ARG A 603 -0.27 -0.38 23.79
N GLU A 604 -0.80 0.03 24.95
CA GLU A 604 -0.78 -0.75 26.20
C GLU A 604 -1.24 -2.21 26.01
N GLN A 605 -2.22 -2.45 25.13
CA GLN A 605 -2.69 -3.79 24.77
C GLN A 605 -2.88 -3.96 23.26
N THR A 606 -2.39 -5.08 22.74
CA THR A 606 -2.66 -5.52 21.37
C THR A 606 -3.88 -6.45 21.39
N LYS A 607 -4.95 -6.09 20.67
CA LYS A 607 -6.12 -6.94 20.45
C LYS A 607 -5.78 -8.05 19.46
N LYS A 608 -6.10 -9.30 19.82
CA LYS A 608 -6.00 -10.44 18.92
C LYS A 608 -6.91 -10.24 17.69
N PRO A 609 -6.39 -10.39 16.45
CA PRO A 609 -7.21 -10.39 15.24
C PRO A 609 -8.28 -11.51 15.29
N SER A 610 -9.40 -11.30 14.59
CA SER A 610 -10.46 -12.32 14.49
C SER A 610 -10.01 -13.59 13.77
N ILE A 611 -9.07 -13.43 12.83
CA ILE A 611 -8.38 -14.52 12.12
C ILE A 611 -6.91 -14.42 12.52
N TYR A 612 -6.44 -15.37 13.32
CA TYR A 612 -5.04 -15.44 13.73
C TYR A 612 -4.64 -16.90 13.94
N TYR A 613 -3.52 -17.29 13.34
CA TYR A 613 -2.93 -18.62 13.40
C TYR A 613 -1.66 -18.55 14.24
N ASP A 614 -1.62 -19.32 15.34
CA ASP A 614 -0.42 -19.41 16.18
C ASP A 614 0.47 -20.54 15.68
N ILE A 615 1.46 -20.19 14.86
CA ILE A 615 2.36 -21.14 14.22
C ILE A 615 3.31 -21.82 15.22
N LEU A 616 3.56 -21.18 16.36
CA LEU A 616 4.50 -21.64 17.40
C LEU A 616 3.82 -22.37 18.57
N ALA A 617 2.49 -22.52 18.51
CA ALA A 617 1.68 -23.19 19.53
C ALA A 617 1.91 -24.70 19.57
#